data_AF-A0A1D8JKK4-F1
#
_entry.id   AF-A0A1D8JKK4-F1
#
_cell.length_a   1.000
_cell.length_b   1.000
_cell.length_c   1.000
_cell.angle_alpha   90.00
_cell.angle_beta   90.00
_cell.angle_gamma   90.00
#
_symmetry.space_group_name_H-M   'P 1'
#
loop_
_entity.id
_entity.type
_entity.pdbx_description
1 polymer ?
#
loop_
_entity_poly.entity_id
_entity_poly.type
_entity_poly.pdbx_seq_one_letter_code
_entity_poly.pdbx_strand_id
1 'polypeptide(L)'
;MSATKKHAIEGTFLMKDGEVYDSHEVANCCIICLNPLAYNDEYDAHFCTTCDEWREETCIDPTCEYCLERPKKPSHCKEGY
;
A
#
# COMPACT_ATOMS: atom_id res chain seq x y z
N MET A 1 30.22 11.07 36.38
CA MET A 1 30.11 10.99 34.92
C MET A 1 28.82 10.24 34.60
N SER A 2 27.77 10.96 34.16
CA SER A 2 26.46 10.34 33.88
C SER A 2 26.50 9.74 32.49
N ALA A 3 26.28 8.42 32.39
CA ALA A 3 26.24 7.73 31.10
C ALA A 3 24.98 8.15 30.34
N THR A 4 25.15 8.81 29.20
CA THR A 4 24.07 9.03 28.24
C THR A 4 23.59 7.66 27.75
N LYS A 5 22.36 7.27 28.11
CA LYS A 5 21.70 6.11 27.52
C LYS A 5 21.56 6.38 26.03
N LYS A 6 22.28 5.61 25.21
CA LYS A 6 22.05 5.58 23.77
C LYS A 6 20.71 4.89 23.55
N HIS A 7 19.71 5.64 23.11
CA HIS A 7 18.47 5.05 22.60
C HIS A 7 18.77 4.51 21.20
N ALA A 8 18.98 3.20 21.14
CA ALA A 8 19.05 2.48 19.87
C ALA A 8 17.62 2.09 19.48
N ILE A 9 17.26 2.33 18.23
CA ILE A 9 16.02 1.85 17.63
C ILE A 9 16.43 0.77 16.63
N GLU A 10 15.83 -0.42 16.75
CA GLU A 10 16.08 -1.58 15.90
C GLU A 10 14.78 -1.95 15.20
N GLY A 11 14.83 -2.21 13.90
CA GLY A 11 13.66 -2.56 13.11
C GLY A 11 13.85 -2.31 11.62
N THR A 12 12.78 -2.53 10.88
CA THR A 12 12.69 -2.17 9.46
C THR A 12 12.05 -0.81 9.33
N PHE A 13 12.66 0.07 8.56
CA PHE A 13 12.17 1.43 8.34
C PHE A 13 12.02 1.71 6.86
N LEU A 14 11.01 2.50 6.53
CA LEU A 14 10.84 3.08 5.22
C LEU A 14 11.45 4.48 5.22
N MET A 15 12.33 4.75 4.26
CA MET A 15 12.87 6.09 4.02
C MET A 15 12.19 6.69 2.78
N LYS A 16 11.62 7.88 2.93
CA LYS A 16 10.99 8.62 1.84
C LYS A 16 11.19 10.12 2.03
N ASP A 17 11.67 10.80 0.98
CA ASP A 17 11.87 12.26 0.98
C ASP A 17 12.70 12.81 2.16
N GLY A 18 13.64 12.00 2.68
CA GLY A 18 14.47 12.36 3.83
C GLY A 18 13.85 12.08 5.21
N GLU A 19 12.59 11.64 5.23
CA GLU A 19 11.88 11.23 6.44
C GLU A 19 11.97 9.70 6.64
N VAL A 20 11.93 9.27 7.90
CA VAL A 20 12.02 7.86 8.31
C VAL A 20 10.71 7.45 8.98
N TYR A 21 10.11 6.36 8.50
CA TYR A 21 8.85 5.82 9.01
C TYR A 21 9.08 4.40 9.54
N ASP A 22 8.46 4.05 10.67
CA ASP A 22 8.38 2.66 11.11
C ASP A 22 7.57 1.87 10.08
N SER A 23 8.13 0.76 9.57
CA SER A 23 7.46 -0.02 8.53
C SER A 23 6.10 -0.56 8.95
N HIS A 24 5.89 -0.82 10.25
CA HIS A 24 4.62 -1.34 10.76
C HIS A 24 3.54 -0.26 10.77
N GLU A 25 3.91 1.00 11.02
CA GLU A 25 2.97 2.14 11.01
C GLU A 25 2.46 2.46 9.60
N VAL A 26 3.27 2.16 8.57
CA VAL A 26 2.94 2.44 7.16
C VAL A 26 2.65 1.18 6.34
N ALA A 27 2.47 0.03 6.99
CA ALA A 27 2.25 -1.26 6.31
C ALA A 27 1.00 -1.25 5.40
N ASN A 28 -0.04 -0.51 5.80
CA ASN A 28 -1.29 -0.36 5.04
C ASN A 28 -1.35 0.96 4.26
N CYS A 29 -0.19 1.57 3.98
CA CYS A 29 -0.08 2.80 3.22
C CYS A 29 0.54 2.55 1.85
N CYS A 30 0.25 3.46 0.93
CA CYS A 30 0.87 3.47 -0.37
C CYS A 30 2.38 3.74 -0.26
N ILE A 31 3.21 2.86 -0.78
CA ILE A 31 4.68 3.04 -0.80
C ILE A 31 5.15 4.28 -1.59
N ILE A 32 4.29 4.86 -2.45
CA ILE A 32 4.63 6.01 -3.28
C ILE A 32 4.23 7.33 -2.62
N CYS A 33 3.02 7.42 -2.04
CA CYS A 33 2.52 8.68 -1.49
C CYS A 33 2.25 8.65 0.01
N LEU A 34 2.42 7.50 0.68
CA LEU A 34 2.17 7.24 2.09
C LEU A 34 0.72 7.46 2.58
N ASN A 35 -0.23 7.70 1.68
CA ASN A 35 -1.63 7.73 2.06
C ASN A 35 -2.16 6.31 2.33
N PRO A 36 -3.12 6.13 3.25
CA PRO A 36 -3.76 4.85 3.50
C PRO A 36 -4.32 4.23 2.22
N LEU A 37 -4.18 2.91 2.10
CA LEU A 37 -4.77 2.16 1.01
C LEU A 37 -6.27 1.99 1.24
N ALA A 38 -7.03 2.09 0.15
CA ALA A 38 -8.41 1.65 0.10
C ALA A 38 -8.46 0.20 -0.38
N TYR A 39 -9.58 -0.47 -0.12
CA TYR A 39 -9.84 -1.82 -0.57
C TYR A 39 -11.04 -1.81 -1.52
N ASN A 40 -10.97 -2.58 -2.60
CA ASN A 40 -12.05 -2.75 -3.55
C ASN A 40 -12.61 -4.18 -3.44
N ASP A 41 -13.88 -4.29 -3.05
CA ASP A 41 -14.55 -5.58 -2.84
C ASP A 41 -14.79 -6.35 -4.15
N GLU A 42 -15.00 -5.66 -5.28
CA GLU A 42 -15.29 -6.28 -6.58
C GLU A 42 -14.07 -7.02 -7.14
N TYR A 43 -12.89 -6.45 -6.94
CA TYR A 43 -11.64 -6.96 -7.50
C TYR A 43 -10.67 -7.54 -6.47
N ASP A 44 -11.14 -7.68 -5.23
CA ASP A 44 -10.41 -8.23 -4.06
C ASP A 44 -8.98 -7.69 -4.00
N ALA A 45 -8.83 -6.36 -3.96
CA ALA A 45 -7.52 -5.73 -4.08
C ALA A 45 -7.39 -4.40 -3.35
N HIS A 46 -6.23 -4.20 -2.73
CA HIS A 46 -5.84 -2.90 -2.21
C HIS A 46 -5.35 -1.95 -3.32
N PHE A 47 -5.72 -0.69 -3.20
CA PHE A 47 -5.33 0.36 -4.13
C PHE A 47 -5.10 1.69 -3.45
N CYS A 48 -4.36 2.56 -4.13
CA CYS A 48 -4.15 3.92 -3.68
C CYS A 48 -5.06 4.87 -4.47
N THR A 49 -5.99 5.53 -3.79
CA THR A 49 -6.90 6.53 -4.38
C THR A 49 -6.15 7.74 -4.95
N THR A 50 -5.04 8.13 -4.31
CA THR A 50 -4.25 9.31 -4.71
C THR A 50 -3.36 9.03 -5.92
N CYS A 51 -2.70 7.86 -5.95
CA CYS A 51 -1.87 7.48 -7.09
C CYS A 51 -2.68 6.90 -8.24
N ASP A 52 -3.91 6.47 -7.99
CA ASP A 52 -4.75 5.75 -8.94
C ASP A 52 -4.07 4.47 -9.48
N GLU A 53 -3.55 3.66 -8.54
CA GLU A 53 -2.81 2.43 -8.84
C GLU A 53 -3.21 1.31 -7.87
N TRP A 54 -3.37 0.11 -8.41
CA TRP A 54 -3.45 -1.14 -7.64
C TRP A 54 -2.13 -1.40 -6.94
N ARG A 55 -2.17 -1.86 -5.68
CA ARG A 55 -0.97 -2.24 -4.92
C ARG A 55 -0.75 -3.75 -4.85
N GLU A 56 -1.67 -4.49 -5.44
CA GLU A 56 -1.61 -5.93 -5.56
C GLU A 56 -1.61 -6.33 -7.04
N GLU A 57 -0.75 -7.28 -7.38
CA GLU A 57 -0.71 -7.85 -8.73
C GLU A 57 -1.95 -8.75 -8.94
N THR A 58 -2.32 -8.99 -10.20
CA THR A 58 -3.31 -10.01 -10.51
C THR A 58 -2.70 -11.39 -10.27
N CYS A 59 -3.52 -12.36 -9.88
CA CYS A 59 -3.04 -13.73 -9.73
C CYS A 59 -2.68 -14.35 -11.10
N ILE A 60 -1.99 -15.49 -11.06
CA ILE A 60 -1.58 -16.23 -12.27
C ILE A 60 -2.73 -17.05 -12.90
N ASP A 61 -3.88 -17.16 -12.23
CA ASP A 61 -5.02 -17.92 -12.72
C ASP A 61 -5.80 -17.11 -13.77
N PRO A 62 -5.81 -17.55 -15.05
CA PRO A 62 -6.51 -16.84 -16.11
C PRO A 62 -8.04 -16.91 -16.00
N THR A 63 -8.58 -17.67 -15.05
CA THR A 63 -10.02 -17.85 -14.84
C THR A 63 -10.55 -17.18 -13.57
N CYS A 64 -9.68 -16.47 -12.83
CA CYS A 64 -10.06 -15.79 -11.59
C CYS A 64 -11.05 -14.64 -11.85
N GLU A 65 -12.27 -14.75 -11.30
CA GLU A 65 -13.34 -13.78 -11.50
C GLU A 65 -13.00 -12.37 -11.00
N TYR A 66 -12.21 -12.25 -9.93
CA TYR A 66 -11.76 -10.97 -9.38
C TYR A 66 -10.67 -10.29 -10.21
N CYS A 67 -9.86 -11.07 -10.94
CA CYS A 67 -8.73 -10.52 -11.71
C CYS A 67 -9.07 -10.29 -13.18
N LEU A 68 -9.93 -11.12 -13.77
CA LEU A 68 -10.15 -11.16 -15.22
C LEU A 68 -10.65 -9.83 -15.79
N GLU A 69 -11.58 -9.19 -15.08
CA GLU A 69 -12.21 -7.93 -15.50
C GLU A 69 -11.63 -6.72 -14.76
N ARG A 70 -10.57 -6.89 -13.97
CA ARG A 70 -9.99 -5.80 -13.18
C ARG A 70 -9.41 -4.75 -14.11
N PRO A 71 -9.90 -3.50 -14.07
CA PRO A 71 -9.41 -2.47 -14.95
C PRO A 71 -7.95 -2.13 -14.62
N LYS A 72 -7.22 -1.61 -15.60
CA LYS A 72 -5.82 -1.22 -15.40
C LYS A 72 -5.62 -0.20 -14.27
N LYS A 73 -6.63 0.62 -14.00
CA LYS A 73 -6.61 1.65 -12.96
C LYS A 73 -7.87 1.60 -12.09
N PRO A 74 -7.77 1.82 -10.78
CA PRO A 74 -8.92 1.90 -9.88
C PRO A 74 -9.98 2.92 -10.30
N SER A 75 -9.58 4.09 -10.82
CA SER A 75 -10.52 5.12 -11.29
C SER A 75 -11.35 4.70 -12.51
N HIS A 76 -10.98 3.62 -13.19
CA HIS A 76 -11.72 3.06 -14.31
C HIS A 76 -12.71 1.97 -13.88
N CYS A 77 -12.78 1.63 -12.59
CA CYS A 77 -13.87 0.81 -12.06
C CYS A 77 -15.19 1.52 -12.37
N LYS A 78 -16.15 0.81 -12.96
CA LYS A 78 -17.46 1.40 -13.23
C LYS A 78 -18.12 1.73 -11.90
N GLU A 79 -18.58 2.97 -11.73
CA GLU A 79 -19.22 3.42 -10.48
C GLU A 79 -20.33 2.46 -10.07
N GLY A 80 -20.24 1.95 -8.85
CA GLY A 80 -21.21 1.01 -8.31
C GLY A 80 -20.97 0.67 -6.84
N TYR A 81 -20.85 1.68 -5.97
CA TYR A 81 -21.67 1.97 -4.76
C TYR A 81 -20.99 2.99 -3.85
#